data_AF-A0A0D7AZP2-F1
#
_entry.id   AF-A0A0D7AZP2-F1
#
_cell.length_a   1.000
_cell.length_b   1.000
_cell.length_c   1.000
_cell.angle_alpha   90.00
_cell.angle_beta   90.00
_cell.angle_gamma   90.00
#
_symmetry.space_group_name_H-M   'P 1'
#
loop_
_entity.id
_entity.type
_entity.pdbx_description
1 polymer ?
#
loop_
_entity_poly.entity_id
_entity_poly.type
_entity_poly.pdbx_seq_one_letter_code
_entity_poly.pdbx_strand_id
1 'polypeptide(L)'
;IQAIDEEIKAMEAATQRLKDQRREAENFLYAHKGLLCRIHDLPNEVLCHIFLACLRPGGRYSLYGLKHLSERSAPWNIIAVCRRWRQIGCDLPRLW
;
A
#
# COMPACT_ATOMS: atom_id res chain seq x y z
N ILE A 1 24.78 21.08 42.31
CA ILE A 1 24.93 19.61 42.13
C ILE A 1 23.56 18.96 42.26
N GLN A 2 22.87 19.02 43.41
CA GLN A 2 21.52 18.44 43.57
C GLN A 2 20.48 18.89 42.53
N ALA A 3 20.39 20.20 42.20
CA ALA A 3 19.46 20.69 41.19
C ALA A 3 19.75 20.13 39.78
N ILE A 4 21.03 19.91 39.46
CA ILE A 4 21.45 19.32 38.18
C ILE A 4 21.08 17.83 38.15
N ASP A 5 21.25 17.12 39.26
CA ASP A 5 20.88 15.71 39.37
C ASP A 5 19.36 15.50 39.25
N GLU A 6 18.55 16.42 39.77
CA GLU A 6 17.10 16.39 39.58
C GLU A 6 16.70 16.64 38.13
N GLU A 7 17.36 17.58 37.45
CA GLU A 7 17.12 17.88 36.04
C GLU A 7 17.54 16.71 35.13
N ILE A 8 18.67 16.05 35.43
CA ILE A 8 19.09 14.81 34.75
C ILE A 8 18.03 13.72 34.93
N LYS A 9 17.56 13.48 36.16
CA LYS A 9 16.50 12.49 36.42
C LYS A 9 15.21 12.80 35.67
N ALA A 10 14.83 14.08 35.58
CA ALA A 10 13.65 14.50 34.84
C ALA A 10 13.80 14.22 33.34
N MET A 11 14.96 14.52 32.75
CA MET A 11 15.26 14.22 31.34
C MET A 11 15.32 12.72 31.05
N GLU A 12 15.88 11.93 31.96
CA GLU A 12 15.92 10.47 31.83
C GLU A 12 14.51 9.88 31.84
N ALA A 13 13.64 10.35 32.76
CA ALA A 13 12.24 9.93 32.82
C ALA A 13 11.48 10.30 31.54
N ALA A 14 11.68 11.51 31.01
CA ALA A 14 11.08 11.93 29.74
C ALA A 14 11.58 11.07 28.57
N THR A 15 12.87 10.76 28.53
CA THR A 15 13.47 9.90 27.50
C THR A 15 12.92 8.48 27.58
N GLN A 16 12.77 7.93 28.78
CA GLN A 16 12.23 6.59 28.98
C GLN A 16 10.78 6.51 28.50
N ARG A 17 9.96 7.51 28.84
CA ARG A 17 8.57 7.60 28.36
C ARG A 17 8.49 7.60 26.82
N LEU A 18 9.34 8.38 26.15
CA LEU A 18 9.38 8.41 24.68
C LEU A 18 9.82 7.07 24.08
N LYS A 19 10.78 6.38 24.70
CA LYS A 19 11.20 5.03 24.28
C LYS A 19 10.05 4.02 24.41
N ASP A 20 9.30 4.08 25.50
CA ASP A 20 8.16 3.19 25.73
C ASP A 20 7.04 3.44 24.71
N GLN A 21 6.73 4.71 24.43
CA GLN A 21 5.78 5.09 23.36
C GLN A 21 6.24 4.61 21.98
N ARG A 22 7.54 4.75 21.66
CA ARG A 22 8.09 4.25 20.39
C ARG A 22 7.94 2.73 20.28
N ARG A 23 8.27 2.00 21.35
CA ARG A 23 8.16 0.54 21.38
C ARG A 23 6.71 0.09 21.20
N GLU A 24 5.75 0.77 21.83
CA GLU A 24 4.33 0.47 21.67
C GLU A 24 3.87 0.67 20.21
N ALA A 25 4.25 1.79 19.59
CA ALA A 25 3.95 2.06 18.19
C ALA A 25 4.60 1.03 17.24
N GLU A 26 5.86 0.66 17.48
CA GLU A 26 6.56 -0.38 16.71
C GLU A 26 5.87 -1.75 16.84
N ASN A 27 5.47 -2.13 18.05
CA ASN A 27 4.74 -3.37 18.29
C ASN A 27 3.37 -3.37 17.60
N PHE A 28 2.65 -2.24 17.65
CA PHE A 28 1.39 -2.07 16.94
C PHE A 28 1.59 -2.24 15.44
N LEU A 29 2.56 -1.55 14.84
CA LEU A 29 2.87 -1.67 13.42
C LEU A 29 3.28 -3.10 13.05
N TYR A 30 4.09 -3.76 13.87
CA TYR A 30 4.52 -5.14 13.64
C TYR A 30 3.34 -6.12 13.67
N ALA A 31 2.47 -6.04 14.68
CA ALA A 31 1.27 -6.87 14.79
C ALA A 31 0.33 -6.69 13.59
N HIS A 32 0.24 -5.47 13.07
CA HIS A 32 -0.62 -5.13 11.93
C HIS A 32 0.11 -5.24 10.58
N LYS A 33 1.41 -5.54 10.55
CA LYS A 33 2.19 -5.70 9.31
C LYS A 33 1.67 -6.86 8.46
N GLY A 34 1.17 -7.92 9.10
CA GLY A 34 0.49 -9.03 8.42
C GLY A 34 -0.90 -8.69 7.87
N LEU A 35 -1.51 -7.60 8.32
CA LEU A 35 -2.78 -7.07 7.81
C LEU A 35 -2.57 -6.14 6.60
N LEU A 36 -1.34 -5.65 6.37
CA LEU A 36 -1.00 -5.00 5.12
C LEU A 36 -1.11 -6.07 4.02
N CYS A 37 -2.04 -5.87 3.08
CA CYS A 37 -2.36 -6.83 2.04
C CYS A 37 -1.10 -7.41 1.39
N ARG A 38 -0.88 -8.73 1.51
CA ARG A 38 0.19 -9.48 0.82
C ARG A 38 0.24 -9.24 -0.69
N ILE A 39 -0.82 -8.66 -1.26
CA ILE A 39 -0.86 -8.19 -2.64
C ILE A 39 0.24 -7.18 -2.97
N HIS A 40 0.76 -6.48 -1.96
CA HIS A 40 1.91 -5.58 -2.09
C HIS A 40 3.26 -6.32 -2.19
N ASP A 41 3.33 -7.60 -1.84
CA ASP A 41 4.55 -8.44 -1.92
C ASP A 41 4.59 -9.31 -3.18
N LEU A 42 3.50 -9.35 -3.97
CA LEU A 42 3.46 -10.13 -5.20
C LEU A 42 4.51 -9.64 -6.20
N PRO A 43 5.24 -10.53 -6.90
CA PRO A 43 6.09 -10.15 -8.02
C PRO A 43 5.31 -9.41 -9.11
N ASN A 44 6.00 -8.57 -9.88
CA ASN A 44 5.36 -7.78 -10.94
C ASN A 44 4.71 -8.69 -12.00
N GLU A 45 5.35 -9.82 -12.31
CA GLU A 45 4.88 -10.81 -13.27
C GLU A 45 3.52 -11.37 -12.85
N VAL A 46 3.37 -11.71 -11.56
CA VAL A 46 2.12 -12.23 -11.00
C VAL A 46 1.03 -11.17 -11.06
N LEU A 47 1.34 -9.91 -10.73
CA LEU A 47 0.40 -8.80 -10.87
C LEU A 47 -0.03 -8.60 -12.33
N CYS A 48 0.90 -8.66 -13.29
CA CYS A 48 0.57 -8.58 -14.71
C CYS A 48 -0.39 -9.70 -15.15
N HIS A 49 -0.17 -10.94 -14.69
CA HIS A 49 -1.08 -12.05 -14.97
C HIS A 49 -2.47 -11.82 -14.38
N ILE A 50 -2.57 -11.33 -13.15
CA ILE A 50 -3.84 -10.98 -12.51
C ILE A 50 -4.54 -9.88 -13.33
N PHE A 51 -3.83 -8.83 -13.73
CA PHE A 51 -4.41 -7.71 -14.48
C PHE A 51 -5.02 -8.18 -15.81
N LEU A 52 -4.30 -9.05 -16.53
CA LEU A 52 -4.80 -9.63 -17.79
C LEU A 52 -6.00 -10.56 -17.55
N ALA A 53 -6.03 -11.31 -16.46
CA ALA A 53 -7.16 -12.16 -16.10
C ALA A 53 -8.43 -11.35 -15.74
N CYS A 54 -8.27 -10.10 -15.32
CA CYS A 54 -9.38 -9.19 -15.06
C CYS A 54 -9.98 -8.56 -16.34
N LEU A 55 -9.40 -8.80 -17.52
CA LEU A 55 -9.95 -8.32 -18.78
C LEU A 55 -11.20 -9.12 -19.17
N ARG A 56 -12.17 -8.44 -19.78
CA ARG A 56 -13.37 -9.09 -20.31
C ARG A 56 -13.00 -10.04 -21.46
N PRO A 57 -13.81 -11.11 -21.70
CA PRO A 57 -13.64 -11.97 -22.86
C PRO A 57 -13.55 -11.14 -24.15
N GLY A 58 -12.50 -11.37 -24.95
CA GLY A 58 -12.17 -10.53 -26.11
C GLY A 58 -10.97 -9.59 -25.89
N GLY A 59 -10.48 -9.46 -24.65
CA GLY A 59 -9.15 -8.95 -24.35
C GLY A 59 -8.88 -7.49 -24.71
N ARG A 60 -9.92 -6.68 -24.97
CA ARG A 60 -9.80 -5.27 -25.36
C ARG A 60 -10.80 -4.44 -24.59
N TYR A 61 -10.36 -3.29 -24.09
CA TYR A 61 -11.30 -2.28 -23.62
C TYR A 61 -12.03 -1.69 -24.83
N SER A 62 -13.32 -1.40 -24.70
CA SER A 62 -14.05 -0.74 -25.78
C SER A 62 -13.67 0.75 -25.79
N LEU A 63 -12.92 1.18 -26.81
CA LEU A 63 -12.66 2.60 -27.10
C LEU A 63 -13.93 3.36 -27.46
N TYR A 64 -14.93 2.66 -28.00
CA TYR A 64 -16.17 3.23 -28.53
C TYR A 64 -17.35 2.63 -27.76
N GLY A 65 -17.70 3.31 -26.68
CA GLY A 65 -18.62 2.83 -25.65
C GLY A 65 -19.90 2.17 -26.17
N LEU A 66 -20.11 0.93 -25.74
CA LEU A 66 -21.45 0.45 -25.47
C LEU A 66 -21.75 0.78 -24.01
N LYS A 67 -22.83 1.54 -23.81
CA LYS A 67 -23.35 2.13 -22.57
C LYS A 67 -23.74 1.08 -21.50
N HIS A 68 -22.80 0.25 -21.07
CA HIS A 68 -22.80 -0.27 -19.71
C HIS A 68 -21.73 0.48 -18.94
N LEU A 69 -22.00 1.77 -18.75
CA LEU A 69 -21.29 2.70 -17.85
C LEU A 69 -21.53 2.35 -16.38
N SER A 70 -22.05 1.16 -16.06
CA SER A 70 -21.96 0.60 -14.72
C SER A 70 -20.51 0.14 -14.50
N GLU A 71 -19.74 1.05 -13.92
CA GLU A 71 -18.72 0.77 -12.93
C GLU A 71 -17.38 0.23 -13.45
N ARG A 72 -16.37 1.12 -13.46
CA ARG A 72 -14.97 0.77 -13.17
C ARG A 72 -14.44 -0.44 -13.97
N SER A 73 -14.45 -0.38 -15.30
CA SER A 73 -13.84 -1.45 -16.10
C SER A 73 -12.31 -1.40 -16.07
N ALA A 74 -11.67 -2.57 -16.17
CA ALA A 74 -10.26 -2.64 -16.52
C ALA A 74 -10.03 -1.91 -17.86
N PRO A 75 -8.92 -1.15 -17.99
CA PRO A 75 -7.78 -1.12 -17.07
C PRO A 75 -7.82 -0.01 -15.99
N TRP A 76 -8.79 0.92 -16.07
CA TRP A 76 -8.83 2.12 -15.23
C TRP A 76 -8.99 1.82 -13.73
N ASN A 77 -9.77 0.80 -13.37
CA ASN A 77 -9.96 0.39 -11.98
C ASN A 77 -8.69 -0.24 -11.35
N ILE A 78 -7.91 -0.96 -12.16
CA ILE A 78 -6.66 -1.60 -11.73
C ILE A 78 -5.61 -0.52 -11.44
N ILE A 79 -5.42 0.43 -12.34
CA ILE A 79 -4.40 1.49 -12.16
C ILE A 79 -4.78 2.56 -11.13
N ALA A 80 -6.01 2.53 -10.61
CA ALA A 80 -6.49 3.41 -9.56
C ALA A 80 -6.16 2.91 -8.13
N VAL A 81 -5.74 1.65 -7.95
CA VAL A 81 -5.54 1.05 -6.62
C VAL A 81 -4.39 1.69 -5.85
N CYS A 82 -3.19 1.74 -6.44
CA CYS A 82 -2.02 2.39 -5.83
C CYS A 82 -1.00 2.80 -6.90
N ARG A 83 0.03 3.58 -6.50
CA ARG A 83 1.10 4.04 -7.41
C ARG A 83 1.82 2.88 -8.10
N ARG A 84 2.10 1.78 -7.38
CA ARG A 84 2.77 0.60 -7.93
C ARG A 84 1.94 -0.06 -9.04
N TRP A 85 0.65 -0.25 -8.81
CA TRP A 85 -0.25 -0.86 -9.78
C TRP A 85 -0.42 0.00 -11.03
N ARG A 86 -0.46 1.33 -10.85
CA ARG A 86 -0.47 2.27 -11.97
C ARG A 86 0.76 2.13 -12.85
N GLN A 87 1.95 2.10 -12.25
CA GLN A 87 3.19 1.95 -13.00
C GLN A 87 3.18 0.65 -13.81
N ILE A 88 2.92 -0.49 -13.15
CA ILE A 88 2.87 -1.80 -13.80
C ILE A 88 1.82 -1.84 -14.92
N GLY A 89 0.63 -1.28 -14.69
CA GLY A 89 -0.44 -1.27 -15.69
C GLY A 89 -0.14 -0.38 -16.91
N CYS A 90 0.53 0.77 -16.70
CA CYS A 90 1.00 1.61 -17.80
C CYS A 90 2.13 0.94 -18.61
N ASP A 91 3.00 0.18 -17.94
CA ASP A 91 4.12 -0.56 -18.56
C ASP A 91 3.69 -1.88 -19.21
N LEU A 92 2.41 -2.24 -19.15
CA LEU A 92 1.85 -3.48 -19.71
C LEU A 92 0.95 -3.17 -20.92
N PRO A 93 1.49 -3.08 -22.15
CA PRO A 93 0.71 -2.73 -23.34
C PRO A 93 -0.50 -3.63 -23.58
N ARG A 94 -0.42 -4.91 -23.24
CA ARG A 94 -1.51 -5.88 -23.41
C ARG A 94 -2.74 -5.60 -22.54
N LEU A 95 -2.63 -4.70 -21.57
CA LEU A 95 -3.71 -4.29 -20.68
C LEU A 95 -4.64 -3.24 -21.33
N TRP A 96 -4.16 -2.60 -22.41
CA TRP A 96 -4.85 -1.63 -23.24
C TRP A 96 -5.18 -2.32 -24.58
#